data_AF-A0A9I3EH40-F1
#
_entry.id   AF-A0A9I3EH40-F1
#
_cell.length_a   1.000
_cell.length_b   1.000
_cell.length_c   1.000
_cell.angle_alpha   90.00
_cell.angle_beta   90.00
_cell.angle_gamma   90.00
#
_symmetry.space_group_name_H-M   'P 1'
#
loop_
_entity.id
_entity.type
_entity.pdbx_description
1 polymer ?
#
loop_
_entity_poly.entity_id
_entity_poly.type
_entity_poly.pdbx_seq_one_letter_code
_entity_poly.pdbx_strand_id
1 'polypeptide(L)'
;MERFFQPDPLDVEYENRTAVCLQQGLMRGDTSDCCNLAYESFMCYLQHYGNLVPCPQFYPEDESRDVRIARDCMNVLQVPEQMLRAYRNGNFPDAPETRCLLRCFFLRSGLYSVDTGFDVERLYTRDFEQPDKRYLSSDTRTKLQELRGSTGDQCTEVYLAYRDVFGELGRPFVTGRVLKAAATGLVLCDTHVEPTTTGCPTTTTTTTSTTSTPTTTAAPETTTLFFNYKELNCQNCGRMFLSPTGRLSCCKCMKSSTPFGKYFF
;
A
#
# COMPACT_ATOMS: atom_id res chain seq x y z
N MET A 1 -7.77 4.79 23.09
CA MET A 1 -8.97 4.17 23.70
C MET A 1 -10.19 5.08 23.72
N GLU A 2 -10.03 6.41 23.72
CA GLU A 2 -11.11 7.42 23.61
C GLU A 2 -12.13 7.23 22.46
N ARG A 3 -11.81 6.44 21.44
CA ARG A 3 -12.73 6.15 20.33
C ARG A 3 -13.67 4.97 20.58
N PHE A 4 -13.30 4.09 21.51
CA PHE A 4 -14.03 2.85 21.79
C PHE A 4 -14.85 2.95 23.07
N PHE A 5 -14.53 3.91 23.94
CA PHE A 5 -15.25 4.20 25.18
C PHE A 5 -15.59 5.69 25.26
N GLN A 6 -16.81 5.98 25.71
CA GLN A 6 -17.31 7.32 25.97
C GLN A 6 -17.48 7.51 27.49
N PRO A 7 -16.67 8.36 28.13
CA PRO A 7 -16.84 8.68 29.54
C PRO A 7 -18.12 9.50 29.77
N ASP A 8 -18.64 9.43 31.00
CA ASP A 8 -19.67 10.36 31.45
C ASP A 8 -19.05 11.78 31.53
N PRO A 9 -19.63 12.80 30.88
CA PRO A 9 -19.10 14.17 30.91
C PRO A 9 -18.95 14.77 32.31
N LEU A 10 -19.69 14.27 33.31
CA LEU A 10 -19.61 14.74 34.69
C LEU A 10 -18.59 13.98 35.54
N ASP A 11 -18.14 12.83 35.07
CA ASP A 11 -17.10 12.07 35.72
C ASP A 11 -15.73 12.62 35.31
N VAL A 12 -15.00 13.19 36.26
CA VAL A 12 -13.66 13.76 36.03
C VAL A 12 -12.55 12.82 36.48
N GLU A 13 -12.89 11.68 37.09
CA GLU A 13 -11.92 10.75 37.68
C GLU A 13 -11.76 9.44 36.88
N TYR A 14 -12.53 9.26 35.81
CA TYR A 14 -12.52 8.05 34.98
C TYR A 14 -11.11 7.65 34.51
N GLU A 15 -10.30 8.62 34.08
CA GLU A 15 -8.92 8.35 33.64
C GLU A 15 -8.05 7.81 34.77
N ASN A 16 -8.12 8.44 35.96
CA ASN A 16 -7.32 8.07 37.11
C ASN A 16 -7.70 6.66 37.60
N ARG A 17 -9.00 6.39 37.78
CA ARG A 17 -9.47 5.06 38.20
C ARG A 17 -9.09 3.97 37.20
N THR A 18 -9.20 4.25 35.91
CA THR A 18 -8.78 3.32 34.85
C THR A 18 -7.28 3.06 34.93
N ALA A 19 -6.45 4.10 35.07
CA ALA A 19 -5.00 3.97 35.17
C ALA A 19 -4.56 3.15 36.40
N VAL A 20 -5.18 3.40 37.56
CA VAL A 20 -4.93 2.64 38.79
C VAL A 20 -5.27 1.16 38.59
N CYS A 21 -6.42 0.85 37.97
CA CYS A 21 -6.82 -0.53 37.67
C CYS A 21 -5.80 -1.22 36.74
N LEU A 22 -5.40 -0.56 35.65
CA LEU A 22 -4.42 -1.10 34.69
C LEU A 22 -3.08 -1.40 35.37
N GLN A 23 -2.61 -0.48 36.22
CA GLN A 23 -1.36 -0.67 36.95
C GLN A 23 -1.44 -1.85 37.93
N GLN A 24 -2.56 -2.02 38.63
CA GLN A 24 -2.76 -3.17 39.52
C GLN A 24 -2.79 -4.50 38.76
N GLY A 25 -3.41 -4.54 37.57
CA GLY A 25 -3.43 -5.72 36.71
C GLY A 25 -2.02 -6.12 36.24
N LEU A 26 -1.23 -5.13 35.79
CA LEU A 26 0.17 -5.34 35.36
C LEU A 26 1.07 -5.85 36.49
N MET A 27 0.82 -5.44 37.74
CA MET A 27 1.61 -5.88 38.90
C MET A 27 1.22 -7.27 39.42
N ARG A 28 0.03 -7.77 39.05
CA ARG A 28 -0.50 -9.06 39.53
C ARG A 28 -0.38 -10.18 38.50
N GLY A 29 -0.32 -9.86 37.21
CA GLY A 29 -0.32 -10.82 36.12
C GLY A 29 1.08 -11.20 35.63
N ASP A 30 1.18 -12.38 35.01
CA ASP A 30 2.29 -12.71 34.11
C ASP A 30 2.12 -11.89 32.82
N THR A 31 3.06 -10.98 32.56
CA THR A 31 3.04 -10.12 31.37
C THR A 31 3.28 -10.90 30.07
N SER A 32 3.65 -12.18 30.15
CA SER A 32 3.80 -13.07 29.00
C SER A 32 2.46 -13.55 28.43
N ASP A 33 1.35 -13.52 29.18
CA ASP A 33 0.03 -13.89 28.67
C ASP A 33 -0.70 -12.66 28.10
N CYS A 34 -0.49 -12.42 26.81
CA CYS A 34 -1.07 -11.29 26.11
C CYS A 34 -2.61 -11.33 26.07
N CYS A 35 -3.23 -12.52 26.10
CA CYS A 35 -4.68 -12.66 26.04
C CYS A 35 -5.30 -12.26 27.38
N ASN A 36 -4.75 -12.76 28.48
CA ASN A 36 -5.20 -12.39 29.82
C ASN A 36 -4.96 -10.90 30.07
N LEU A 37 -3.78 -10.38 29.69
CA LEU A 37 -3.47 -8.95 29.80
C LEU A 37 -4.47 -8.08 29.02
N ALA A 38 -4.84 -8.48 27.80
CA ALA A 38 -5.82 -7.75 26.99
C ALA A 38 -7.22 -7.77 27.63
N TYR A 39 -7.65 -8.93 28.16
CA TYR A 39 -8.93 -9.08 28.84
C TYR A 39 -9.00 -8.20 30.11
N GLU A 40 -8.02 -8.31 31.00
CA GLU A 40 -7.98 -7.51 32.23
C GLU A 40 -7.89 -6.01 31.93
N SER A 41 -7.11 -5.63 30.92
CA SER A 41 -7.04 -4.23 30.47
C SER A 41 -8.40 -3.74 29.99
N PHE A 42 -9.09 -4.53 29.18
CA PHE A 42 -10.43 -4.22 28.70
C PHE A 42 -11.44 -4.08 29.85
N MET A 43 -11.38 -4.96 30.86
CA MET A 43 -12.25 -4.88 32.03
C MET A 43 -12.06 -3.60 32.83
N CYS A 44 -10.82 -3.11 32.98
CA CYS A 44 -10.56 -1.81 33.61
C CYS A 44 -11.24 -0.66 32.86
N TYR A 45 -11.16 -0.64 31.52
CA TYR A 45 -11.84 0.39 30.72
C TYR A 45 -13.37 0.28 30.85
N LEU A 46 -13.92 -0.94 30.79
CA LEU A 46 -15.36 -1.17 30.89
C LEU A 46 -15.93 -0.77 32.26
N GLN A 47 -15.16 -0.95 33.34
CA GLN A 47 -15.61 -0.65 34.70
C GLN A 47 -15.40 0.80 35.11
N HIS A 48 -14.36 1.47 34.58
CA HIS A 48 -13.90 2.74 35.14
C HIS A 48 -13.83 3.89 34.14
N TYR A 49 -13.69 3.62 32.85
CA TYR A 49 -13.49 4.67 31.85
C TYR A 49 -14.82 5.21 31.30
N GLY A 50 -15.79 4.35 31.01
CA GLY A 50 -17.07 4.78 30.47
C GLY A 50 -17.81 3.69 29.70
N ASN A 51 -18.83 4.09 28.95
CA ASN A 51 -19.64 3.18 28.16
C ASN A 51 -18.95 2.82 26.84
N LEU A 52 -19.09 1.57 26.41
CA LEU A 52 -18.66 1.16 25.07
C LEU A 52 -19.42 1.94 24.00
N VAL A 53 -18.70 2.42 22.98
CA VAL A 53 -19.32 2.97 21.79
C VAL A 53 -19.97 1.80 21.02
N PRO A 54 -21.30 1.79 20.83
CA PRO A 54 -22.00 0.64 20.25
C PRO A 54 -21.75 0.50 18.73
N CYS A 55 -21.31 1.59 18.09
CA CYS A 55 -21.02 1.60 16.65
C CYS A 55 -19.62 1.05 16.37
N PRO A 56 -19.48 0.10 15.43
CA PRO A 56 -18.19 -0.42 15.02
C PRO A 56 -17.24 0.71 14.60
N GLN A 57 -16.11 0.80 15.28
CA GLN A 57 -15.04 1.74 14.94
C GLN A 57 -14.05 1.06 13.99
N PHE A 58 -13.43 1.87 13.13
CA PHE A 58 -12.31 1.38 12.35
C PHE A 58 -11.12 1.07 13.26
N TYR A 59 -10.62 -0.15 13.17
CA TYR A 59 -9.41 -0.59 13.85
C TYR A 59 -8.31 -0.73 12.80
N PRO A 60 -7.20 0.02 12.89
CA PRO A 60 -6.05 -0.18 12.02
C PRO A 60 -5.57 -1.61 12.15
N GLU A 61 -5.47 -2.30 11.01
CA GLU A 61 -4.92 -3.64 10.98
C GLU A 61 -3.39 -3.60 11.14
N ASP A 62 -2.80 -4.74 11.49
CA ASP A 62 -1.35 -4.86 11.54
C ASP A 62 -0.73 -4.84 10.12
N GLU A 63 0.56 -4.47 10.03
CA GLU A 63 1.26 -4.44 8.74
C GLU A 63 1.24 -5.82 8.05
N SER A 64 1.19 -6.92 8.83
CA SER A 64 1.12 -8.28 8.29
C SER A 64 -0.18 -8.53 7.50
N ARG A 65 -1.32 -8.01 7.96
CA ARG A 65 -2.59 -8.10 7.27
C ARG A 65 -2.66 -7.22 6.05
N ASP A 66 -2.12 -6.01 6.13
CA ASP A 66 -2.00 -5.14 4.96
C ASP A 66 -1.16 -5.79 3.85
N VAL A 67 -0.05 -6.46 4.22
CA VAL A 67 0.77 -7.22 3.28
C VAL A 67 -0.01 -8.39 2.66
N ARG A 68 -0.82 -9.10 3.44
CA ARG A 68 -1.71 -10.16 2.90
C ARG A 68 -2.73 -9.58 1.93
N ILE A 69 -3.39 -8.48 2.29
CA ILE A 69 -4.36 -7.78 1.42
C ILE A 69 -3.69 -7.38 0.10
N ALA A 70 -2.51 -6.76 0.15
CA ALA A 70 -1.76 -6.36 -1.02
C ALA A 70 -1.40 -7.56 -1.91
N ARG A 71 -0.94 -8.66 -1.31
CA ARG A 71 -0.64 -9.91 -2.03
C ARG A 71 -1.86 -10.48 -2.71
N ASP A 72 -3.00 -10.54 -2.01
CA ASP A 72 -4.26 -11.02 -2.57
C ASP A 72 -4.69 -10.16 -3.76
N CYS A 73 -4.56 -8.83 -3.64
CA CYS A 73 -4.84 -7.92 -4.74
C CYS A 73 -3.91 -8.14 -5.95
N MET A 74 -2.62 -8.36 -5.73
CA MET A 74 -1.67 -8.69 -6.81
C MET A 74 -2.07 -9.98 -7.53
N ASN A 75 -2.50 -11.01 -6.78
CA ASN A 75 -2.93 -12.29 -7.34
C ASN A 75 -4.27 -12.16 -8.10
N VAL A 76 -5.27 -11.51 -7.51
CA VAL A 76 -6.60 -11.33 -8.12
C VAL A 76 -6.52 -10.51 -9.41
N LEU A 77 -5.68 -9.48 -9.43
CA LEU A 77 -5.45 -8.64 -10.62
C LEU A 77 -4.47 -9.28 -11.61
N GLN A 78 -3.88 -10.44 -11.27
CA GLN A 78 -2.86 -11.11 -12.06
C GLN A 78 -1.74 -10.15 -12.49
N VAL A 79 -1.20 -9.40 -11.52
CA VAL A 79 -0.15 -8.41 -11.77
C VAL A 79 1.04 -9.09 -12.47
N PRO A 80 1.50 -8.57 -13.62
CA PRO A 80 2.58 -9.19 -14.38
C PRO A 80 3.87 -9.33 -13.57
N GLU A 81 4.61 -10.42 -13.78
CA GLU A 81 5.85 -10.70 -13.03
C GLU A 81 6.87 -9.56 -13.12
N GLN A 82 7.00 -8.93 -14.30
CA GLN A 82 7.87 -7.77 -14.49
C GLN A 82 7.50 -6.60 -13.56
N MET A 83 6.20 -6.38 -13.32
CA MET A 83 5.72 -5.39 -12.35
C MET A 83 5.99 -5.81 -10.92
N LEU A 84 5.76 -7.09 -10.58
CA LEU A 84 6.08 -7.61 -9.24
C LEU A 84 7.58 -7.42 -8.92
N ARG A 85 8.46 -7.62 -9.91
CA ARG A 85 9.90 -7.33 -9.79
C ARG A 85 10.17 -5.84 -9.56
N ALA A 86 9.45 -4.94 -10.22
CA ALA A 86 9.54 -3.49 -9.98
C ALA A 86 9.10 -3.12 -8.56
N TYR A 87 7.93 -3.63 -8.12
CA TYR A 87 7.36 -3.37 -6.80
C TYR A 87 8.26 -3.89 -5.67
N ARG A 88 8.85 -5.08 -5.84
CA ARG A 88 9.85 -5.65 -4.93
C ARG A 88 11.05 -4.72 -4.74
N ASN A 89 11.43 -3.99 -5.79
CA ASN A 89 12.53 -3.02 -5.74
C ASN A 89 12.09 -1.64 -5.21
N GLY A 90 10.82 -1.48 -4.82
CA GLY A 90 10.23 -0.21 -4.36
C GLY A 90 9.90 0.75 -5.50
N ASN A 91 9.90 0.30 -6.75
CA ASN A 91 9.50 1.10 -7.90
C ASN A 91 8.02 0.84 -8.24
N PHE A 92 7.18 1.86 -8.14
CA PHE A 92 5.74 1.80 -8.41
C PHE A 92 5.39 2.68 -9.61
N PRO A 93 5.60 2.21 -10.85
CA PRO A 93 5.36 3.01 -12.05
C PRO A 93 3.89 3.43 -12.18
N ASP A 94 3.67 4.63 -12.72
CA ASP A 94 2.34 5.08 -13.10
C ASP A 94 1.81 4.28 -14.29
N ALA A 95 1.08 3.22 -13.98
CA ALA A 95 0.59 2.23 -14.93
C ALA A 95 -0.81 1.74 -14.51
N PRO A 96 -1.68 1.34 -15.46
CA PRO A 96 -3.03 0.86 -15.15
C PRO A 96 -3.09 -0.20 -14.05
N GLU A 97 -2.14 -1.14 -14.05
CA GLU A 97 -2.04 -2.22 -13.08
C GLU A 97 -1.66 -1.70 -11.69
N THR A 98 -0.72 -0.75 -11.59
CA THR A 98 -0.36 -0.08 -10.32
C THR A 98 -1.54 0.71 -9.77
N ARG A 99 -2.24 1.46 -10.64
CA ARG A 99 -3.42 2.24 -10.26
C ARG A 99 -4.53 1.34 -9.70
N CYS A 100 -4.84 0.26 -10.40
CA CYS A 100 -5.88 -0.67 -9.97
C CYS A 100 -5.45 -1.53 -8.78
N LEU A 101 -4.16 -1.84 -8.63
CA LEU A 101 -3.62 -2.47 -7.42
C LEU A 101 -3.85 -1.59 -6.19
N LEU A 102 -3.56 -0.29 -6.27
CA LEU A 102 -3.84 0.65 -5.19
C LEU A 102 -5.34 0.74 -4.88
N ARG A 103 -6.20 0.80 -5.90
CA ARG A 103 -7.66 0.73 -5.69
C ARG A 103 -8.08 -0.54 -4.96
N CYS A 104 -7.60 -1.70 -5.40
CA CYS A 104 -7.90 -2.96 -4.72
C CYS A 104 -7.45 -2.93 -3.25
N PHE A 105 -6.22 -2.49 -3.01
CA PHE A 105 -5.65 -2.41 -1.66
C PHE A 105 -6.47 -1.50 -0.74
N PHE A 106 -6.82 -0.28 -1.17
CA PHE A 106 -7.58 0.67 -0.36
C PHE A 106 -9.05 0.26 -0.17
N LEU A 107 -9.65 -0.44 -1.14
CA LEU A 107 -10.97 -1.06 -0.96
C LEU A 107 -10.93 -2.16 0.10
N ARG A 108 -9.95 -3.06 0.00
CA ARG A 108 -9.86 -4.26 0.86
C ARG A 108 -9.40 -3.96 2.28
N SER A 109 -8.62 -2.89 2.47
CA SER A 109 -8.30 -2.34 3.79
C SER A 109 -9.42 -1.47 4.39
N GLY A 110 -10.49 -1.19 3.63
CA GLY A 110 -11.63 -0.41 4.11
C GLY A 110 -11.35 1.09 4.26
N LEU A 111 -10.32 1.60 3.57
CA LEU A 111 -9.93 3.02 3.56
C LEU A 111 -10.54 3.79 2.39
N TYR A 112 -11.06 3.09 1.39
CA TYR A 112 -11.76 3.64 0.24
C TYR A 112 -13.06 2.88 0.00
N SER A 113 -14.09 3.58 -0.45
CA SER A 113 -15.38 3.03 -0.88
C SER A 113 -15.69 3.44 -2.32
N VAL A 114 -16.35 2.53 -3.04
CA VAL A 114 -16.84 2.78 -4.41
C VAL A 114 -17.80 3.96 -4.44
N ASP A 115 -18.61 4.17 -3.39
CA ASP A 115 -19.67 5.18 -3.37
C ASP A 115 -19.19 6.52 -2.83
N THR A 116 -18.40 6.50 -1.75
CA THR A 116 -18.02 7.72 -1.00
C THR A 116 -16.57 8.15 -1.17
N GLY A 117 -15.73 7.33 -1.83
CA GLY A 117 -14.30 7.63 -1.99
C GLY A 117 -13.49 7.31 -0.73
N PHE A 118 -12.41 8.04 -0.50
CA PHE A 118 -11.55 7.82 0.68
C PHE A 118 -12.23 8.25 1.98
N ASP A 119 -12.09 7.41 3.00
CA ASP A 119 -12.47 7.73 4.37
C ASP A 119 -11.26 8.36 5.11
N VAL A 120 -11.25 9.70 5.15
CA VAL A 120 -10.15 10.46 5.76
C VAL A 120 -10.04 10.26 7.27
N GLU A 121 -11.14 9.90 7.94
CA GLU A 121 -11.11 9.61 9.38
C GLU A 121 -10.41 8.27 9.63
N ARG A 122 -10.67 7.26 8.80
CA ARG A 122 -9.95 5.99 8.85
C ARG A 122 -8.48 6.13 8.48
N LEU A 123 -8.14 6.96 7.49
CA LEU A 123 -6.73 7.26 7.16
C LEU A 123 -6.01 7.93 8.32
N TYR A 124 -6.62 8.94 8.95
CA TYR A 124 -6.09 9.58 10.16
C TYR A 124 -5.92 8.57 11.31
N THR A 125 -6.85 7.62 11.44
CA THR A 125 -6.80 6.54 12.43
C THR A 125 -5.66 5.56 12.18
N ARG A 126 -5.48 5.13 10.93
CA ARG A 126 -4.40 4.23 10.52
C ARG A 126 -3.03 4.83 10.81
N ASP A 127 -2.88 6.14 10.58
CA ASP A 127 -1.60 6.85 10.73
C ASP A 127 -1.41 7.49 12.11
N PHE A 128 -2.19 7.09 13.12
CA PHE A 128 -2.20 7.75 14.42
C PHE A 128 -0.85 7.76 15.16
N GLU A 129 0.10 6.86 14.82
CA GLU A 129 1.48 6.93 15.30
C GLU A 129 2.21 8.23 14.89
N GLN A 130 1.84 8.81 13.75
CA GLN A 130 2.30 10.12 13.27
C GLN A 130 1.07 10.93 12.85
N PRO A 131 0.30 11.44 13.83
CA PRO A 131 -1.01 11.98 13.58
C PRO A 131 -0.89 13.29 12.79
N ASP A 132 -1.54 13.34 11.63
CA ASP A 132 -1.56 14.52 10.78
C ASP A 132 -2.99 15.04 10.61
N LYS A 133 -3.28 16.17 11.26
CA LYS A 133 -4.62 16.79 11.21
C LYS A 133 -5.01 17.25 9.80
N ARG A 134 -4.06 17.37 8.87
CA ARG A 134 -4.36 17.72 7.47
C ARG A 134 -5.30 16.71 6.82
N TYR A 135 -5.28 15.43 7.22
CA TYR A 135 -6.27 14.44 6.76
C TYR A 135 -7.71 14.94 6.96
N LEU A 136 -7.98 15.60 8.09
CA LEU A 136 -9.32 16.05 8.49
C LEU A 136 -9.63 17.49 8.02
N SER A 137 -8.73 18.11 7.25
CA SER A 137 -8.89 19.48 6.78
C SER A 137 -9.98 19.60 5.70
N SER A 138 -10.60 20.77 5.63
CA SER A 138 -11.51 21.11 4.52
C SER A 138 -10.81 21.05 3.17
N ASP A 139 -9.56 21.52 3.10
CA ASP A 139 -8.73 21.48 1.89
C ASP A 139 -8.56 20.05 1.34
N THR A 140 -8.24 19.08 2.21
CA THR A 140 -8.14 17.66 1.80
C THR A 140 -9.46 17.13 1.27
N ARG A 141 -10.58 17.43 1.96
CA ARG A 141 -11.92 17.01 1.51
C ARG A 141 -12.27 17.60 0.14
N THR A 142 -12.00 18.89 -0.07
CA THR A 142 -12.24 19.57 -1.36
C THR A 142 -11.42 18.95 -2.48
N LYS A 143 -10.11 18.73 -2.27
CA LYS A 143 -9.23 18.11 -3.28
C LYS A 143 -9.72 16.71 -3.69
N LEU A 144 -10.17 15.90 -2.73
CA LEU A 144 -10.72 14.57 -3.02
C LEU A 144 -12.03 14.65 -3.82
N GLN A 145 -12.92 15.59 -3.47
CA GLN A 145 -14.18 15.81 -4.20
C GLN A 145 -13.94 16.26 -5.64
N GLU A 146 -13.03 17.21 -5.85
CA GLU A 146 -12.64 17.69 -7.18
C GLU A 146 -12.02 16.58 -8.03
N LEU A 147 -11.12 15.79 -7.43
CA LEU A 147 -10.49 14.66 -8.12
C LEU A 147 -11.52 13.62 -8.56
N ARG A 148 -12.46 13.27 -7.67
CA ARG A 148 -13.53 12.31 -7.96
C ARG A 148 -14.49 12.82 -9.03
N GLY A 149 -14.81 14.11 -9.04
CA GLY A 149 -15.66 14.73 -10.06
C GLY A 149 -14.98 14.87 -11.43
N SER A 150 -13.65 14.93 -11.48
CA SER A 150 -12.87 15.14 -12.71
C SER A 150 -12.35 13.85 -13.35
N THR A 151 -12.20 12.77 -12.56
CA THR A 151 -11.63 11.51 -13.04
C THR A 151 -12.72 10.57 -13.56
N GLY A 152 -12.47 9.90 -14.68
CA GLY A 152 -13.43 8.98 -15.31
C GLY A 152 -13.38 7.53 -14.80
N ASP A 153 -12.34 7.15 -14.06
CA ASP A 153 -12.16 5.81 -13.53
C ASP A 153 -11.59 5.82 -12.10
N GLN A 154 -12.04 4.87 -11.28
CA GLN A 154 -11.70 4.82 -9.86
C GLN A 154 -10.26 4.37 -9.60
N CYS A 155 -9.61 3.67 -10.54
CA CYS A 155 -8.20 3.29 -10.37
C CYS A 155 -7.31 4.54 -10.44
N THR A 156 -7.58 5.42 -11.41
CA THR A 156 -6.91 6.71 -11.55
C THR A 156 -7.26 7.65 -10.40
N GLU A 157 -8.51 7.70 -9.94
CA GLU A 157 -8.91 8.49 -8.77
C GLU A 157 -8.06 8.11 -7.54
N VAL A 158 -8.01 6.81 -7.22
CA VAL A 158 -7.26 6.32 -6.06
C VAL A 158 -5.78 6.62 -6.17
N TYR A 159 -5.20 6.38 -7.35
CA TYR A 159 -3.79 6.63 -7.59
C TYR A 159 -3.41 8.11 -7.43
N LEU A 160 -4.18 9.02 -8.02
CA LEU A 160 -3.92 10.45 -7.95
C LEU A 160 -4.13 10.98 -6.52
N ALA A 161 -5.15 10.51 -5.80
CA ALA A 161 -5.34 10.87 -4.40
C ALA A 161 -4.15 10.40 -3.53
N TYR A 162 -3.74 9.14 -3.70
CA TYR A 162 -2.59 8.59 -2.98
C TYR A 162 -1.31 9.38 -3.24
N ARG A 163 -1.05 9.77 -4.49
CA ARG A 163 0.15 10.50 -4.89
C ARG A 163 0.11 11.98 -4.50
N ASP A 164 -0.97 12.68 -4.86
CA ASP A 164 -1.04 14.14 -4.88
C ASP A 164 -1.74 14.73 -3.65
N VAL A 165 -2.57 13.95 -2.94
CA VAL A 165 -3.31 14.42 -1.76
C VAL A 165 -2.71 13.85 -0.48
N PHE A 166 -2.39 12.54 -0.45
CA PHE A 166 -1.92 11.87 0.75
C PHE A 166 -0.41 11.65 0.81
N GLY A 167 0.34 11.87 -0.28
CA GLY A 167 1.77 11.52 -0.37
C GLY A 167 2.64 12.14 0.73
N GLU A 168 2.26 13.33 1.21
CA GLU A 168 2.98 14.08 2.26
C GLU A 168 2.27 14.08 3.63
N LEU A 169 1.17 13.32 3.79
CA LEU A 169 0.40 13.30 5.02
C LEU A 169 0.77 12.10 5.90
N GLY A 170 0.77 12.32 7.21
CA GLY A 170 0.90 11.27 8.21
C GLY A 170 2.17 10.45 8.06
N ARG A 171 2.04 9.13 7.85
CA ARG A 171 3.16 8.20 7.72
C ARG A 171 3.51 8.02 6.23
N PRO A 172 4.51 8.74 5.69
CA PRO A 172 4.82 8.66 4.27
C PRO A 172 5.29 7.25 3.90
N PHE A 173 5.00 6.85 2.66
CA PHE A 173 5.43 5.59 2.05
C PHE A 173 4.95 4.28 2.72
N VAL A 174 4.04 4.32 3.71
CA VAL A 174 3.50 3.08 4.35
C VAL A 174 2.93 2.12 3.32
N THR A 175 2.05 2.59 2.44
CA THR A 175 1.48 1.77 1.36
C THR A 175 2.58 1.22 0.45
N GLY A 176 3.58 2.02 0.10
CA GLY A 176 4.72 1.57 -0.69
C GLY A 176 5.52 0.44 -0.01
N ARG A 177 5.76 0.53 1.31
CA ARG A 177 6.40 -0.54 2.09
C ARG A 177 5.58 -1.82 2.09
N VAL A 178 4.28 -1.71 2.31
CA VAL A 178 3.33 -2.85 2.27
C VAL A 178 3.36 -3.53 0.90
N LEU A 179 3.23 -2.76 -0.19
CA LEU A 179 3.25 -3.31 -1.55
C LEU A 179 4.61 -3.96 -1.87
N LYS A 180 5.72 -3.35 -1.45
CA LYS A 180 7.07 -3.94 -1.62
C LYS A 180 7.18 -5.29 -0.90
N ALA A 181 6.75 -5.35 0.35
CA ALA A 181 6.79 -6.58 1.14
C ALA A 181 5.90 -7.68 0.53
N ALA A 182 4.71 -7.32 0.05
CA ALA A 182 3.81 -8.24 -0.65
C ALA A 182 4.44 -8.82 -1.92
N ALA A 183 5.01 -7.96 -2.78
CA ALA A 183 5.65 -8.37 -4.02
C ALA A 183 6.90 -9.24 -3.79
N THR A 184 7.67 -8.95 -2.75
CA THR A 184 8.84 -9.76 -2.36
C THR A 184 8.46 -11.22 -2.11
N GLY A 185 7.28 -11.47 -1.52
CA GLY A 185 6.79 -12.83 -1.28
C GLY A 185 6.20 -13.54 -2.51
N LEU A 186 6.01 -12.84 -3.64
CA LEU A 186 5.44 -13.41 -4.87
C LEU A 186 6.49 -13.67 -5.96
N VAL A 187 7.58 -12.90 -5.98
CA VAL A 187 8.67 -13.15 -6.93
C VAL A 187 9.50 -14.32 -6.41
N LEU A 188 9.35 -15.49 -7.04
CA LEU A 188 10.28 -16.61 -6.84
C LEU A 188 11.70 -16.13 -7.14
N CYS A 189 12.65 -16.44 -6.26
CA CYS A 189 14.06 -16.19 -6.55
C CYS A 189 14.38 -16.86 -7.89
N ASP A 190 14.95 -16.11 -8.83
CA ASP A 190 15.58 -16.71 -10.01
C ASP A 190 16.56 -17.74 -9.46
N THR A 191 16.25 -19.04 -9.62
CA THR A 191 17.24 -20.07 -9.42
C THR A 191 18.35 -19.73 -10.40
N HIS A 192 19.50 -19.33 -9.87
CA HIS A 192 20.74 -19.20 -10.62
C HIS A 192 20.83 -20.44 -11.53
N VAL A 193 20.71 -20.23 -12.84
CA VAL A 193 21.16 -21.24 -13.79
C VAL A 193 22.68 -21.23 -13.65
N GLU A 194 23.17 -22.18 -12.86
CA GLU A 194 24.58 -22.46 -12.68
C GLU A 194 25.16 -22.77 -14.08
N PRO A 195 26.17 -22.03 -14.57
CA PRO A 195 26.78 -22.36 -15.85
C PRO A 195 27.55 -23.67 -15.66
N THR A 196 26.99 -24.75 -16.21
CA THR A 196 27.68 -26.03 -16.35
C THR A 196 28.80 -25.86 -17.37
N THR A 197 30.01 -25.55 -16.91
CA THR A 197 31.23 -25.70 -17.71
C THR A 197 32.33 -26.35 -16.89
N THR A 198 32.33 -27.68 -16.98
CA THR A 198 33.46 -28.60 -17.14
C THR A 198 34.86 -27.97 -17.23
N GLY A 199 35.76 -28.43 -16.36
CA GLY A 199 37.19 -28.66 -16.69
C GLY A 199 38.21 -27.59 -16.28
N CYS A 200 39.05 -27.92 -15.30
CA CYS A 200 40.41 -27.38 -15.09
C CYS A 200 41.41 -28.51 -15.48
N PRO A 201 42.75 -28.31 -15.62
CA PRO A 201 43.58 -27.10 -15.46
C PRO A 201 44.60 -26.88 -16.61
N THR A 202 45.38 -25.78 -16.60
CA THR A 202 46.87 -25.78 -16.56
C THR A 202 47.45 -24.35 -16.59
N THR A 203 48.46 -24.18 -15.74
CA THR A 203 49.41 -23.09 -15.43
C THR A 203 50.12 -22.43 -16.62
N THR A 204 50.46 -21.12 -16.53
CA THR A 204 51.83 -20.55 -16.70
C THR A 204 51.86 -19.04 -16.38
N THR A 205 52.81 -18.66 -15.53
CA THR A 205 53.24 -17.33 -15.04
C THR A 205 53.81 -16.44 -16.15
N THR A 206 53.62 -15.11 -16.11
CA THR A 206 54.67 -14.07 -16.32
C THR A 206 54.16 -12.67 -15.91
N THR A 207 55.03 -11.97 -15.18
CA THR A 207 54.98 -10.63 -14.57
C THR A 207 54.96 -9.49 -15.60
N THR A 208 54.44 -8.28 -15.26
CA THR A 208 55.19 -7.00 -15.07
C THR A 208 54.26 -5.76 -15.10
N SER A 209 54.42 -4.90 -14.07
CA SER A 209 54.31 -3.42 -14.00
C SER A 209 53.03 -2.64 -14.36
N THR A 210 52.38 -2.15 -13.30
CA THR A 210 51.98 -0.75 -13.00
C THR A 210 51.71 0.25 -14.14
N THR A 211 50.51 0.83 -14.14
CA THR A 211 50.29 2.30 -14.12
C THR A 211 48.89 2.59 -13.54
N SER A 212 48.86 3.46 -12.55
CA SER A 212 47.69 3.96 -11.83
C SER A 212 46.95 5.03 -12.62
N THR A 213 45.62 4.97 -12.68
CA THR A 213 44.75 6.13 -12.95
C THR A 213 43.40 5.92 -12.25
N PRO A 214 42.81 6.93 -11.60
CA PRO A 214 41.66 6.74 -10.72
C PRO A 214 40.38 6.71 -11.54
N THR A 215 39.65 5.59 -11.52
CA THR A 215 38.29 5.54 -12.07
C THR A 215 37.30 5.72 -10.93
N THR A 216 36.69 6.91 -10.90
CA THR A 216 35.53 7.26 -10.11
C THR A 216 34.47 6.17 -10.24
N THR A 217 34.14 5.52 -9.12
CA THR A 217 33.02 4.58 -9.00
C THR A 217 31.72 5.31 -9.30
N ALA A 218 31.25 5.24 -10.54
CA ALA A 218 29.89 5.59 -10.88
C ALA A 218 28.96 4.54 -10.26
N ALA A 219 27.97 5.00 -9.49
CA ALA A 219 26.90 4.19 -8.95
C ALA A 219 26.17 3.43 -10.08
N PRO A 220 25.66 2.21 -9.84
CA PRO A 220 24.94 1.48 -10.87
C PRO A 220 23.67 2.26 -11.24
N GLU A 221 23.55 2.58 -12.52
CA GLU A 221 22.41 3.24 -13.11
C GLU A 221 21.14 2.42 -12.80
N THR A 222 20.20 3.05 -12.08
CA THR A 222 18.85 2.52 -11.90
C THR A 222 18.22 2.38 -13.28
N THR A 223 18.24 1.17 -13.85
CA THR A 223 17.54 0.87 -15.09
C THR A 223 16.06 1.11 -14.84
N THR A 224 15.56 2.26 -15.29
CA THR A 224 14.13 2.58 -15.30
C THR A 224 13.46 1.53 -16.18
N LEU A 225 12.70 0.63 -15.55
CA LEU A 225 11.84 -0.32 -16.24
C LEU A 225 10.81 0.48 -17.05
N PHE A 226 11.09 0.69 -18.33
CA PHE A 226 10.13 1.24 -19.28
C PHE A 226 9.11 0.16 -19.61
N PHE A 227 7.98 0.21 -18.91
CA PHE A 227 6.78 -0.47 -19.39
C PHE A 227 6.22 0.37 -20.54
N ASN A 228 6.26 -0.16 -21.77
CA ASN A 228 5.74 0.53 -22.93
C ASN A 228 4.21 0.50 -22.93
N TYR A 229 3.59 1.36 -22.12
CA TYR A 229 2.16 1.68 -22.20
C TYR A 229 1.84 2.71 -23.29
N LYS A 230 2.84 3.22 -24.01
CA LYS A 230 2.68 4.37 -24.93
C LYS A 230 1.88 4.05 -26.20
N GLU A 231 1.45 2.81 -26.43
CA GLU A 231 0.88 2.43 -27.73
C GLU A 231 -0.58 1.97 -27.71
N LEU A 232 -1.37 2.39 -26.72
CA LEU A 232 -2.82 2.24 -26.75
C LEU A 232 -3.52 3.59 -26.52
N ASN A 233 -3.05 4.61 -27.23
CA ASN A 233 -3.75 5.88 -27.36
C ASN A 233 -4.61 5.88 -28.62
N CYS A 234 -5.82 6.45 -28.53
CA CYS A 234 -6.67 6.64 -29.69
C CYS A 234 -5.95 7.53 -30.73
N GLN A 235 -5.63 6.99 -31.91
CA GLN A 235 -4.91 7.72 -32.97
C GLN A 235 -5.63 8.99 -33.47
N ASN A 236 -6.93 9.14 -33.18
CA ASN A 236 -7.71 10.30 -33.59
C ASN A 236 -7.73 11.44 -32.54
N CYS A 237 -7.53 11.13 -31.25
CA CYS A 237 -7.67 12.14 -30.18
C CYS A 237 -6.61 12.07 -29.08
N GLY A 238 -5.66 11.15 -29.15
CA GLY A 238 -4.53 11.02 -28.23
C GLY A 238 -4.88 10.56 -26.82
N ARG A 239 -6.15 10.26 -26.52
CA ARG A 239 -6.59 9.79 -25.19
C ARG A 239 -6.36 8.28 -25.00
N MET A 240 -6.03 7.91 -23.76
CA MET A 240 -5.84 6.53 -23.31
C MET A 240 -7.15 5.71 -23.43
N PHE A 241 -7.07 4.47 -23.91
CA PHE A 241 -8.24 3.57 -23.88
C PHE A 241 -8.57 3.17 -22.44
N LEU A 242 -9.82 3.36 -22.03
CA LEU A 242 -10.37 2.80 -20.79
C LEU A 242 -11.13 1.52 -21.16
N SER A 243 -10.90 0.42 -20.44
CA SER A 243 -11.75 -0.77 -20.58
C SER A 243 -12.16 -1.36 -19.24
N PRO A 244 -13.47 -1.36 -18.91
CA PRO A 244 -14.02 -2.16 -17.82
C PRO A 244 -14.33 -3.61 -18.24
N THR A 245 -14.25 -3.96 -19.54
CA THR A 245 -14.77 -5.22 -20.10
C THR A 245 -13.80 -5.94 -21.04
N GLY A 246 -12.51 -5.56 -21.04
CA GLY A 246 -11.49 -6.12 -21.94
C GLY A 246 -11.60 -5.69 -23.41
N ARG A 247 -12.60 -4.86 -23.78
CA ARG A 247 -12.66 -4.18 -25.08
C ARG A 247 -12.07 -2.77 -25.00
N LEU A 248 -11.05 -2.49 -25.80
CA LEU A 248 -10.45 -1.17 -25.94
C LEU A 248 -11.35 -0.32 -26.85
N SER A 249 -12.07 0.65 -26.28
CA SER A 249 -12.90 1.58 -27.05
C SER A 249 -12.73 3.01 -26.57
N CYS A 250 -12.53 3.95 -27.50
CA CYS A 250 -12.38 5.37 -27.20
C CYS A 250 -13.76 6.00 -26.95
N CYS A 251 -13.98 6.56 -25.76
CA CYS A 251 -15.25 7.17 -25.34
C CYS A 251 -15.75 8.31 -26.24
N LYS A 252 -14.87 8.93 -27.05
CA LYS A 252 -15.22 10.06 -27.93
C LYS A 252 -15.38 9.68 -29.41
N CYS A 253 -14.83 8.54 -29.85
CA CYS A 253 -14.75 8.18 -31.26
C CYS A 253 -15.57 6.94 -31.65
N MET A 254 -16.21 6.26 -30.69
CA MET A 254 -17.11 5.10 -30.89
C MET A 254 -16.56 3.97 -31.79
N LYS A 255 -15.24 3.85 -31.96
CA LYS A 255 -14.61 2.73 -32.69
C LYS A 255 -14.08 1.70 -31.69
N SER A 256 -14.61 0.49 -31.74
CA SER A 256 -14.11 -0.69 -31.04
C SER A 256 -12.91 -1.26 -31.79
N SER A 257 -11.76 -1.45 -31.14
CA SER A 257 -10.71 -2.29 -31.71
C SER A 257 -10.83 -3.72 -31.19
N THR A 258 -11.08 -4.66 -32.10
CA THR A 258 -10.71 -6.09 -31.99
C THR A 258 -10.32 -6.54 -33.41
N PRO A 259 -9.29 -7.39 -33.60
CA PRO A 259 -9.13 -8.66 -32.89
C PRO A 259 -7.69 -8.96 -32.43
N PHE A 260 -7.47 -8.93 -31.11
CA PHE A 260 -6.47 -9.79 -30.47
C PHE A 260 -7.21 -10.77 -29.56
N GLY A 261 -8.00 -11.63 -30.20
CA GLY A 261 -8.46 -12.89 -29.63
C GLY A 261 -7.70 -13.99 -30.36
N LYS A 262 -6.63 -14.48 -29.76
CA LYS A 262 -5.91 -15.73 -30.01
C LYS A 262 -4.73 -15.73 -29.05
N TYR A 263 -4.51 -16.84 -28.35
CA TYR A 263 -3.64 -17.00 -27.18
C TYR A 263 -4.33 -16.53 -25.89
N PHE A 264 -4.24 -17.36 -24.85
CA PHE A 264 -4.97 -17.35 -23.57
C PHE A 264 -6.30 -18.12 -23.63
N PHE A 265 -6.16 -19.45 -23.42
CA PHE A 265 -7.18 -20.30 -22.82
C PHE A 265 -7.28 -20.02 -21.32
#